data_AF-A0A7S1SYI3-F1
#
_entry.id   AF-A0A7S1SYI3-F1
#
_cell.length_a   1.000
_cell.length_b   1.000
_cell.length_c   1.000
_cell.angle_alpha   90.00
_cell.angle_beta   90.00
_cell.angle_gamma   90.00
#
_symmetry.space_group_name_H-M   'P 1'
#
loop_
_entity.id
_entity.type
_entity.pdbx_description
1 polymer ?
#
loop_
_entity_poly.entity_id
_entity_poly.type
_entity_poly.pdbx_seq_one_letter_code
_entity_poly.pdbx_strand_id
1 'polypeptide(L)'
;MTHATRLQQTVLSWDYFHLYRCNGEERPATGVELPEVPQTFESVEEYLETFTPLVLEECASQALREQEGEKGMATQAVVSSSEQTGAFLSARLMMAAENTSNYVDNDLIILSKDDPDQGWDSVRPEFHCLGQVEGTDGSGVVRAKFYLSEEAQQGNPHGLARIRQMRVRIETPQSCWFIKKLANLATITREWIALQSIRKLPFLQDLLTAK
;
A
#
# COMPACT_ATOMS: atom_id res chain seq x y z
N MET A 1 -4.53 -16.35 -9.59
CA MET A 1 -4.16 -15.12 -8.87
C MET A 1 -4.96 -13.97 -9.44
N THR A 2 -5.66 -13.18 -8.62
CA THR A 2 -6.53 -12.10 -9.13
C THR A 2 -5.71 -10.83 -9.45
N HIS A 3 -6.21 -9.96 -10.34
CA HIS A 3 -5.55 -8.67 -10.61
C HIS A 3 -5.46 -7.80 -9.35
N ALA A 4 -6.48 -7.83 -8.49
CA ALA A 4 -6.49 -7.13 -7.20
C ALA A 4 -5.35 -7.61 -6.28
N THR A 5 -5.11 -8.93 -6.22
CA THR A 5 -4.01 -9.50 -5.42
C THR A 5 -2.65 -8.99 -5.89
N ARG A 6 -2.44 -8.81 -7.20
CA ARG A 6 -1.18 -8.29 -7.75
C ARG A 6 -0.93 -6.85 -7.31
N LEU A 7 -1.94 -5.97 -7.44
CA LEU A 7 -1.84 -4.59 -6.95
C LEU A 7 -1.49 -4.55 -5.46
N GLN A 8 -2.18 -5.35 -4.65
CA GLN A 8 -1.94 -5.43 -3.22
C GLN A 8 -0.51 -5.87 -2.90
N GLN A 9 0.02 -6.88 -3.60
CA GLN A 9 1.40 -7.31 -3.39
C GLN A 9 2.41 -6.23 -3.79
N THR A 10 2.19 -5.53 -4.90
CA THR A 10 3.05 -4.42 -5.32
C THR A 10 3.04 -3.30 -4.28
N VAL A 11 1.86 -2.76 -3.95
CA VAL A 11 1.72 -1.62 -3.04
C VAL A 11 2.22 -1.96 -1.63
N LEU A 12 1.86 -3.13 -1.09
CA LEU A 12 2.27 -3.53 0.27
C LEU A 12 3.76 -3.90 0.37
N SER A 13 4.45 -4.10 -0.76
CA SER A 13 5.90 -4.33 -0.78
C SER A 13 6.73 -3.05 -0.74
N TRP A 14 6.10 -1.87 -0.94
CA TRP A 14 6.83 -0.61 -1.01
C TRP A 14 7.50 -0.23 0.31
N ASP A 15 8.55 0.57 0.17
CA ASP A 15 9.17 1.27 1.29
C ASP A 15 8.56 2.67 1.41
N TYR A 16 7.64 2.85 2.36
CA TYR A 16 6.99 4.14 2.56
C TYR A 16 7.97 5.31 2.76
N PHE A 17 9.01 5.13 3.59
CA PHE A 17 9.95 6.22 3.86
C PHE A 17 10.86 6.50 2.68
N HIS A 18 11.14 5.51 1.83
CA HIS A 18 11.79 5.76 0.55
C HIS A 18 10.89 6.57 -0.39
N LEU A 19 9.62 6.17 -0.55
CA LEU A 19 8.64 6.90 -1.36
C LEU A 19 8.51 8.36 -0.89
N TYR A 20 8.46 8.55 0.44
CA TYR A 20 8.35 9.88 1.05
C TYR A 20 9.57 10.76 0.76
N ARG A 21 10.78 10.18 0.68
CA ARG A 21 12.00 10.94 0.34
C ARG A 21 12.04 11.37 -1.11
N CYS A 22 11.53 10.54 -2.02
CA CYS A 22 11.43 10.87 -3.44
C CYS A 22 10.29 11.86 -3.73
N ASN A 23 9.34 12.02 -2.79
CA ASN A 23 8.23 12.94 -2.93
C ASN A 23 8.72 14.40 -3.01
N GLY A 24 8.34 15.12 -4.06
CA GLY A 24 8.73 16.52 -4.27
C GLY A 24 10.05 16.72 -5.02
N GLU A 25 10.73 15.64 -5.42
CA GLU A 25 11.75 15.72 -6.47
C GLU A 25 11.08 15.86 -7.85
N GLU A 26 11.80 16.29 -8.89
CA GLU A 26 11.31 16.24 -10.29
C GLU A 26 11.13 14.80 -10.82
N ARG A 27 11.09 13.81 -9.92
CA ARG A 27 11.06 12.39 -10.21
C ARG A 27 9.86 11.72 -9.57
N PRO A 28 9.30 10.69 -10.21
CA PRO A 28 8.20 9.90 -9.66
C PRO A 28 8.57 9.27 -8.32
N ALA A 29 7.65 9.26 -7.36
CA ALA A 29 7.88 8.70 -6.02
C ALA A 29 8.20 7.20 -6.07
N THR A 30 7.62 6.48 -7.05
CA THR A 30 7.92 5.07 -7.30
C THR A 30 9.30 4.82 -7.93
N GLY A 31 9.99 5.87 -8.38
CA GLY A 31 11.29 5.79 -9.06
C GLY A 31 11.21 5.31 -10.51
N VAL A 32 10.01 5.06 -11.04
CA VAL A 32 9.78 4.61 -12.42
C VAL A 32 9.47 5.81 -13.31
N GLU A 33 10.19 5.99 -14.41
CA GLU A 33 9.90 7.04 -15.38
C GLU A 33 8.47 6.91 -15.93
N LEU A 34 7.72 8.01 -15.92
CA LEU A 34 6.33 8.03 -16.36
C LEU A 34 6.27 8.28 -17.87
N PRO A 35 5.64 7.38 -18.64
CA PRO A 35 5.46 7.59 -20.07
C PRO A 35 4.42 8.70 -20.32
N GLU A 36 4.61 9.44 -21.42
CA GLU A 36 3.54 10.29 -21.95
C GLU A 36 2.41 9.43 -22.51
N VAL A 37 1.16 9.87 -22.31
CA VAL A 37 -0.01 9.15 -22.80
C VAL A 37 -0.21 9.47 -24.30
N PRO A 38 -0.05 8.50 -25.22
CA PRO A 38 -0.29 8.75 -26.64
C PRO A 38 -1.79 8.92 -26.91
N GLN A 39 -2.12 9.53 -28.05
CA GLN A 39 -3.53 9.67 -28.47
C GLN A 39 -4.16 8.33 -28.87
N THR A 40 -3.35 7.39 -29.36
CA THR A 40 -3.76 6.06 -29.79
C THR A 40 -2.70 5.04 -29.41
N PHE A 41 -3.12 3.79 -29.24
CA PHE A 41 -2.28 2.66 -28.89
C PHE A 41 -2.32 1.62 -30.01
N GLU A 42 -1.16 1.08 -30.37
CA GLU A 42 -0.99 0.01 -31.35
C GLU A 42 -1.44 -1.34 -30.81
N SER A 43 -1.36 -1.53 -29.48
CA SER A 43 -1.68 -2.80 -28.82
C SER A 43 -2.22 -2.61 -27.41
N VAL A 44 -2.80 -3.68 -26.87
CA VAL A 44 -3.20 -3.72 -25.45
C VAL A 44 -1.97 -3.68 -24.55
N GLU A 45 -0.89 -4.30 -24.98
CA GLU A 45 0.38 -4.35 -24.26
C GLU A 45 0.93 -2.94 -24.06
N GLU A 46 0.97 -2.13 -25.12
CA GLU A 46 1.37 -0.72 -25.05
C GLU A 46 0.45 0.11 -24.12
N TYR A 47 -0.87 -0.12 -24.20
CA TYR A 47 -1.83 0.52 -23.29
C TYR A 47 -1.53 0.18 -21.82
N LEU A 48 -1.28 -1.11 -21.53
CA LEU A 48 -0.95 -1.57 -20.19
C LEU A 48 0.40 -1.01 -19.71
N GLU A 49 1.43 -1.01 -20.57
CA GLU A 49 2.76 -0.48 -20.26
C GLU A 49 2.73 1.03 -19.99
N THR A 50 1.82 1.76 -20.65
CA THR A 50 1.65 3.21 -20.44
C THR A 50 0.89 3.50 -19.14
N PHE A 51 -0.27 2.88 -18.92
CA PHE A 51 -1.14 3.25 -17.80
C PHE A 51 -0.79 2.56 -16.47
N THR A 52 -0.13 1.39 -16.50
CA THR A 52 0.29 0.69 -15.27
C THR A 52 1.18 1.56 -14.35
N PRO A 53 2.29 2.15 -14.83
CA PRO A 53 3.12 3.01 -13.98
C PRO A 53 2.36 4.26 -13.50
N LEU A 54 1.50 4.85 -14.34
CA LEU A 54 0.69 6.01 -13.98
C LEU A 54 -0.27 5.72 -12.82
N VAL A 55 -0.98 4.58 -12.85
CA VAL A 55 -1.88 4.17 -11.76
C VAL A 55 -1.12 3.89 -10.47
N LEU A 56 0.07 3.28 -10.57
CA LEU A 56 0.92 3.05 -9.39
C LEU A 56 1.46 4.35 -8.80
N GLU A 57 1.84 5.31 -9.65
CA GLU A 57 2.31 6.62 -9.20
C GLU A 57 1.19 7.44 -8.55
N GLU A 58 -0.04 7.40 -9.09
CA GLU A 58 -1.20 8.01 -8.43
C GLU A 58 -1.47 7.35 -7.07
N CYS A 59 -1.34 6.02 -6.97
CA CYS A 59 -1.46 5.31 -5.71
C CYS A 59 -0.38 5.75 -4.69
N ALA A 60 0.87 5.93 -5.13
CA ALA A 60 1.94 6.44 -4.28
C ALA A 60 1.67 7.88 -3.84
N SER A 61 1.25 8.74 -4.78
CA SER A 61 0.89 10.14 -4.52
C SER A 61 -0.24 10.26 -3.50
N GLN A 62 -1.29 9.45 -3.63
CA GLN A 62 -2.38 9.41 -2.65
C GLN A 62 -1.92 8.91 -1.27
N ALA A 63 -0.99 7.95 -1.22
CA ALA A 63 -0.45 7.43 0.03
C ALA A 63 0.44 8.44 0.76
N LEU A 64 1.14 9.29 0.00
CA LEU A 64 2.04 10.31 0.51
C LEU A 64 1.34 11.63 0.83
N ARG A 65 0.16 11.86 0.26
CA ARG A 65 -0.64 13.05 0.55
C ARG A 65 -1.07 13.03 2.01
N GLU A 66 -0.70 14.06 2.74
CA GLU A 66 -1.13 14.21 4.13
C GLU A 66 -2.66 14.29 4.19
N GLN A 67 -3.25 13.42 5.01
CA GLN A 67 -4.67 13.46 5.31
C GLN A 67 -4.88 14.55 6.37
N GLU A 68 -5.55 15.63 6.02
CA GLU A 68 -5.86 16.71 6.96
C GLU A 68 -6.84 16.25 8.05
N GLY A 69 -6.53 16.54 9.32
CA GLY A 69 -7.39 16.29 10.49
C GLY A 69 -7.09 15.01 11.28
N GLU A 70 -7.91 14.73 12.31
CA GLU A 70 -7.70 13.60 13.26
C GLU A 70 -7.66 12.21 12.60
N LYS A 71 -8.28 12.06 11.42
CA LYS A 71 -8.28 10.80 10.67
C LYS A 71 -6.92 10.43 10.06
N GLY A 72 -6.00 11.39 9.99
CA GLY A 72 -4.64 11.22 9.48
C GLY A 72 -3.58 10.99 10.56
N MET A 73 -3.91 11.11 11.84
CA MET A 73 -2.93 11.03 12.92
C MET A 73 -2.53 9.58 13.25
N ALA A 74 -1.27 9.40 13.60
CA ALA A 74 -0.76 8.14 14.09
C ALA A 74 -1.40 7.78 15.44
N THR A 75 -1.88 6.54 15.55
CA THR A 75 -2.49 5.99 16.76
C THR A 75 -1.67 4.80 17.25
N GLN A 76 -1.58 4.61 18.57
CA GLN A 76 -0.96 3.41 19.13
C GLN A 76 -1.89 2.19 18.99
N ALA A 77 -1.31 1.08 18.55
CA ALA A 77 -1.97 -0.21 18.46
C ALA A 77 -1.08 -1.34 18.98
N VAL A 78 -1.72 -2.40 19.45
CA VAL A 78 -1.06 -3.61 19.96
C VAL A 78 -1.44 -4.79 19.09
N VAL A 79 -0.47 -5.56 18.62
CA VAL A 79 -0.76 -6.79 17.87
C VAL A 79 -1.28 -7.86 18.84
N SER A 80 -2.54 -8.24 18.68
CA SER A 80 -3.18 -9.31 19.47
C SER A 80 -2.81 -10.69 18.94
N SER A 81 -2.83 -10.86 17.62
CA SER A 81 -2.60 -12.12 16.95
C SER A 81 -2.26 -11.86 15.48
N SER A 82 -1.46 -12.74 14.89
CA SER A 82 -1.19 -12.75 13.46
C SER A 82 -1.34 -14.17 12.90
N GLU A 83 -1.85 -14.27 11.68
CA GLU A 83 -2.08 -15.52 10.97
C GLU A 83 -1.65 -15.38 9.50
N GLN A 84 -0.91 -16.37 9.00
CA GLN A 84 -0.52 -16.40 7.60
C GLN A 84 -1.70 -16.91 6.75
N THR A 85 -2.28 -16.02 5.93
CA THR A 85 -3.37 -16.34 5.00
C THR A 85 -2.86 -16.26 3.56
N GLY A 86 -2.48 -17.41 3.01
CA GLY A 86 -1.90 -17.50 1.66
C GLY A 86 -0.58 -16.70 1.57
N ALA A 87 -0.54 -15.69 0.71
CA ALA A 87 0.63 -14.84 0.51
C ALA A 87 0.75 -13.67 1.51
N PHE A 88 -0.28 -13.43 2.33
CA PHE A 88 -0.33 -12.30 3.25
C PHE A 88 -0.30 -12.74 4.71
N LEU A 89 0.27 -11.91 5.57
CA LEU A 89 0.17 -12.02 7.02
C LEU A 89 -0.99 -11.14 7.48
N SER A 90 -2.08 -11.73 7.96
CA SER A 90 -3.20 -10.99 8.55
C SER A 90 -2.94 -10.81 10.05
N ALA A 91 -3.04 -9.58 10.56
CA ALA A 91 -2.88 -9.27 11.97
C ALA A 91 -4.09 -8.55 12.54
N ARG A 92 -4.41 -8.85 13.79
CA ARG A 92 -5.44 -8.17 14.58
C ARG A 92 -4.76 -7.13 15.47
N LEU A 93 -5.06 -5.86 15.20
CA LEU A 93 -4.50 -4.71 15.87
C LEU A 93 -5.54 -4.17 16.87
N MET A 94 -5.24 -4.29 18.16
CA MET A 94 -6.05 -3.72 19.23
C MET A 94 -5.70 -2.25 19.44
N MET A 95 -6.70 -1.39 19.49
CA MET A 95 -6.56 0.04 19.74
C MET A 95 -7.79 0.60 20.45
N ALA A 96 -7.75 1.87 20.84
CA ALA A 96 -8.88 2.53 21.47
C ALA A 96 -10.11 2.57 20.53
N ALA A 97 -11.30 2.43 21.09
CA ALA A 97 -12.54 2.27 20.32
C ALA A 97 -12.84 3.50 19.45
N GLU A 98 -12.52 4.69 19.96
CA GLU A 98 -12.65 5.98 19.28
C GLU A 98 -11.80 6.07 18.00
N ASN A 99 -10.66 5.38 17.97
CA ASN A 99 -9.75 5.41 16.82
C ASN A 99 -10.08 4.32 15.80
N THR A 100 -10.75 3.24 16.23
CA THR A 100 -11.11 2.11 15.36
C THR A 100 -12.03 2.55 14.22
N SER A 101 -12.93 3.51 14.46
CA SER A 101 -13.85 4.04 13.43
C SER A 101 -13.17 4.81 12.30
N ASN A 102 -11.90 5.16 12.44
CA ASN A 102 -11.14 5.85 11.39
C ASN A 102 -10.62 4.89 10.30
N TYR A 103 -10.62 3.59 10.58
CA TYR A 103 -10.13 2.53 9.69
C TYR A 103 -11.30 1.77 9.09
N VAL A 104 -11.38 1.79 7.77
CA VAL A 104 -12.40 1.10 6.97
C VAL A 104 -11.76 0.21 5.92
N ASP A 105 -12.55 -0.69 5.34
CA ASP A 105 -12.11 -1.61 4.31
C ASP A 105 -11.36 -0.89 3.18
N ASN A 106 -10.24 -1.49 2.77
CA ASN A 106 -9.33 -0.99 1.75
C ASN A 106 -8.51 0.25 2.13
N ASP A 107 -8.56 0.70 3.37
CA ASP A 107 -7.60 1.69 3.82
C ASP A 107 -6.17 1.14 3.74
N LEU A 108 -5.31 1.89 3.06
CA LEU A 108 -3.86 1.73 3.12
C LEU A 108 -3.38 2.36 4.41
N ILE A 109 -2.62 1.60 5.18
CA ILE A 109 -2.05 2.02 6.45
C ILE A 109 -0.54 1.81 6.44
N ILE A 110 0.17 2.61 7.24
CA ILE A 110 1.52 2.30 7.67
C ILE A 110 1.48 1.80 9.11
N LEU A 111 2.19 0.70 9.37
CA LEU A 111 2.52 0.24 10.71
C LEU A 111 4.00 0.53 10.94
N SER A 112 4.33 1.31 11.98
CA SER A 112 5.70 1.76 12.28
C SER A 112 6.00 1.62 13.77
N LYS A 113 7.24 1.30 14.12
CA LYS A 113 7.62 1.19 15.53
C LYS A 113 7.69 2.55 16.22
N ASP A 114 8.11 3.56 15.46
CA ASP A 114 8.22 4.94 15.89
C ASP A 114 7.07 5.76 15.27
N ASP A 115 6.73 6.87 15.91
CA ASP A 115 5.64 7.73 15.48
C ASP A 115 5.96 8.37 14.10
N PRO A 116 5.23 8.03 13.02
CA PRO A 116 5.49 8.58 11.69
C PRO A 116 5.18 10.09 11.59
N ASP A 117 4.50 10.69 12.56
CA ASP A 117 4.18 12.13 12.57
C ASP A 117 5.29 12.99 13.19
N GLN A 118 6.27 12.39 13.91
CA GLN A 118 7.38 13.13 14.54
C GLN A 118 8.55 13.44 13.59
N GLY A 119 8.34 13.28 12.29
CA GLY A 119 9.34 13.54 11.27
C GLY A 119 10.30 12.37 11.04
N TRP A 120 10.92 12.38 9.86
CA TRP A 120 11.69 11.27 9.32
C TRP A 120 13.01 11.00 10.07
N ASP A 121 13.59 11.99 10.74
CA ASP A 121 14.81 11.84 11.54
C ASP A 121 14.59 11.02 12.82
N SER A 122 13.32 10.92 13.25
CA SER A 122 12.91 10.29 14.51
C SER A 122 12.46 8.84 14.32
N VAL A 123 12.39 8.34 13.08
CA VAL A 123 11.87 7.00 12.76
C VAL A 123 12.96 6.05 12.30
N ARG A 124 12.83 4.79 12.69
CA ARG A 124 13.70 3.71 12.21
C ARG A 124 13.12 3.09 10.93
N PRO A 125 13.73 3.34 9.75
CA PRO A 125 13.19 2.90 8.46
C PRO A 125 13.23 1.37 8.26
N GLU A 126 13.86 0.62 9.16
CA GLU A 126 13.83 -0.84 9.16
C GLU A 126 12.60 -1.42 9.89
N PHE A 127 11.83 -0.59 10.61
CA PHE A 127 10.71 -1.01 11.45
C PHE A 127 9.38 -0.41 11.02
N HIS A 128 9.11 -0.47 9.71
CA HIS A 128 7.79 -0.20 9.15
C HIS A 128 7.38 -1.21 8.08
N CYS A 129 6.07 -1.30 7.86
CA CYS A 129 5.50 -1.92 6.68
C CYS A 129 4.18 -1.25 6.31
N LEU A 130 3.82 -1.37 5.03
CA LEU A 130 2.48 -1.02 4.56
C LEU A 130 1.52 -2.19 4.78
N GLY A 131 0.30 -1.85 5.18
CA GLY A 131 -0.80 -2.79 5.38
C GLY A 131 -2.07 -2.32 4.69
N GLN A 132 -2.98 -3.25 4.43
CA GLN A 132 -4.33 -2.92 3.97
C GLN A 132 -5.35 -3.41 5.00
N VAL A 133 -6.28 -2.55 5.39
CA VAL A 133 -7.38 -2.89 6.29
C VAL A 133 -8.35 -3.85 5.61
N GLU A 134 -8.63 -4.98 6.26
CA GLU A 134 -9.60 -6.01 5.86
C GLU A 134 -10.95 -5.85 6.59
N GLY A 135 -11.00 -4.94 7.56
CA GLY A 135 -12.19 -4.56 8.30
C GLY A 135 -11.94 -4.45 9.79
N THR A 136 -13.01 -4.22 10.54
CA THR A 136 -12.96 -4.05 12.00
C THR A 136 -13.79 -5.14 12.68
N ASP A 137 -13.34 -5.56 13.86
CA ASP A 137 -14.05 -6.52 14.71
C ASP A 137 -14.59 -5.81 15.95
N GLY A 138 -15.84 -5.37 15.87
CA GLY A 138 -16.47 -4.61 16.94
C GLY A 138 -15.74 -3.29 17.23
N SER A 139 -15.85 -2.82 18.48
CA SER A 139 -15.19 -1.60 18.95
C SER A 139 -13.82 -1.96 19.56
N GLY A 140 -12.73 -1.71 18.83
CA GLY A 140 -11.36 -1.80 19.37
C GLY A 140 -10.39 -2.71 18.61
N VAL A 141 -10.81 -3.40 17.55
CA VAL A 141 -9.92 -4.26 16.75
C VAL A 141 -10.00 -3.92 15.27
N VAL A 142 -8.84 -3.62 14.68
CA VAL A 142 -8.66 -3.47 13.23
C VAL A 142 -7.94 -4.70 12.70
N ARG A 143 -8.50 -5.35 11.68
CA ARG A 143 -7.79 -6.40 10.93
C ARG A 143 -7.08 -5.77 9.75
N ALA A 144 -5.78 -6.04 9.63
CA ALA A 144 -4.99 -5.59 8.50
C ALA A 144 -4.13 -6.73 7.98
N LYS A 145 -3.96 -6.79 6.67
CA LYS A 145 -3.05 -7.72 6.01
C LYS A 145 -1.78 -7.00 5.54
N PHE A 146 -0.68 -7.74 5.59
CA PHE A 146 0.66 -7.28 5.25
C PHE A 146 1.28 -8.23 4.23
N TYR A 147 2.06 -7.70 3.29
CA TYR A 147 2.79 -8.50 2.33
C TYR A 147 4.28 -8.50 2.67
N LEU A 148 4.70 -9.49 3.47
CA LEU A 148 6.05 -9.61 3.99
C LEU A 148 6.83 -10.72 3.27
N SER A 149 6.88 -10.66 1.94
CA SER A 149 7.59 -11.63 1.09
C SER A 149 9.05 -11.24 0.89
N GLU A 150 9.96 -12.19 1.11
CA GLU A 150 11.39 -12.00 0.82
C GLU A 150 11.66 -11.97 -0.68
N GLU A 151 10.88 -12.74 -1.45
CA GLU A 151 10.96 -12.81 -2.92
C GLU A 151 10.66 -11.45 -3.56
N ALA A 152 9.70 -10.72 -3.00
CA ALA A 152 9.36 -9.37 -3.47
C ALA A 152 10.49 -8.34 -3.26
N GLN A 153 11.47 -8.64 -2.40
CA GLN A 153 12.63 -7.79 -2.12
C GLN A 153 13.93 -8.38 -2.69
N GLN A 154 13.84 -9.31 -3.64
CA GLN A 154 15.02 -9.92 -4.25
C GLN A 154 15.91 -8.84 -4.90
N GLY A 155 17.19 -8.82 -4.53
CA GLY A 155 18.14 -7.81 -4.99
C GLY A 155 18.13 -6.50 -4.18
N ASN A 156 17.27 -6.37 -3.16
CA ASN A 156 17.24 -5.23 -2.23
C ASN A 156 17.59 -5.68 -0.79
N PRO A 157 18.87 -5.62 -0.37
CA PRO A 157 19.30 -6.04 0.97
C PRO A 157 18.61 -5.30 2.11
N HIS A 158 18.35 -3.99 1.94
CA HIS A 158 17.65 -3.17 2.93
C HIS A 158 16.19 -3.58 3.07
N GLY A 159 15.50 -3.79 1.94
CA GLY A 159 14.13 -4.30 1.92
C GLY A 159 14.02 -5.67 2.56
N LEU A 160 14.95 -6.59 2.25
CA LEU A 160 14.99 -7.93 2.83
C LEU A 160 15.16 -7.90 4.36
N ALA A 161 16.07 -7.04 4.86
CA ALA A 161 16.26 -6.84 6.29
C ALA A 161 14.97 -6.30 6.95
N ARG A 162 14.34 -5.28 6.36
CA ARG A 162 13.06 -4.72 6.84
C ARG A 162 11.97 -5.79 6.95
N ILE A 163 11.76 -6.58 5.89
CA ILE A 163 10.73 -7.62 5.85
C ILE A 163 10.96 -8.69 6.94
N ARG A 164 12.20 -9.14 7.14
CA ARG A 164 12.54 -10.11 8.20
C ARG A 164 12.28 -9.54 9.59
N GLN A 165 12.70 -8.30 9.82
CA GLN A 165 12.53 -7.60 11.09
C GLN A 165 11.05 -7.34 11.40
N MET A 166 10.23 -7.00 10.40
CA MET A 166 8.80 -6.78 10.55
C MET A 166 8.04 -8.07 10.83
N ARG A 167 8.35 -9.15 10.09
CA ARG A 167 7.69 -10.46 10.28
C ARG A 167 7.83 -10.93 11.73
N VAL A 168 9.06 -10.99 12.24
CA VAL A 168 9.32 -11.43 13.62
C VAL A 168 8.57 -10.60 14.65
N ARG A 169 8.50 -9.27 14.47
CA ARG A 169 7.86 -8.39 15.46
C ARG A 169 6.34 -8.41 15.38
N ILE A 170 5.75 -8.51 14.19
CA ILE A 170 4.29 -8.65 14.05
C ILE A 170 3.83 -9.99 14.62
N GLU A 171 4.60 -11.06 14.40
CA GLU A 171 4.33 -12.38 14.99
C GLU A 171 4.57 -12.43 16.50
N THR A 172 5.29 -11.45 17.06
CA THR A 172 5.47 -11.33 18.50
C THR A 172 4.19 -10.83 19.16
N PRO A 173 3.57 -11.61 20.07
CA PRO A 173 2.36 -11.20 20.76
C PRO A 173 2.57 -9.91 21.56
N GLN A 174 1.53 -9.07 21.63
CA GLN A 174 1.52 -7.82 22.40
C GLN A 174 2.59 -6.80 21.96
N SER A 175 3.10 -6.90 20.72
CA SER A 175 3.99 -5.88 20.19
C SER A 175 3.24 -4.55 19.97
N CYS A 176 3.80 -3.45 20.49
CA CYS A 176 3.23 -2.11 20.37
C CYS A 176 3.80 -1.35 19.15
N TRP A 177 2.91 -0.72 18.40
CA TRP A 177 3.19 -0.02 17.15
C TRP A 177 2.37 1.27 17.03
N PHE A 178 2.81 2.16 16.15
CA PHE A 178 2.00 3.22 15.61
C PHE A 178 1.36 2.77 14.30
N ILE A 179 0.07 3.03 14.15
CA ILE A 179 -0.69 2.85 12.92
C ILE A 179 -1.16 4.21 12.42
N LYS A 180 -0.97 4.49 11.13
CA LYS A 180 -1.47 5.70 10.49
C LYS A 180 -2.16 5.34 9.18
N LYS A 181 -3.31 5.96 8.93
CA LYS A 181 -4.02 5.85 7.64
C LYS A 181 -3.37 6.76 6.62
N LEU A 182 -3.10 6.22 5.44
CA LEU A 182 -2.48 6.93 4.33
C LEU A 182 -3.53 7.31 3.27
N ALA A 183 -4.26 6.32 2.77
CA ALA A 183 -5.25 6.50 1.70
C ALA A 183 -6.30 5.39 1.73
N ASN A 184 -7.29 5.44 0.84
CA ASN A 184 -8.21 4.32 0.60
C ASN A 184 -8.01 3.79 -0.83
N LEU A 185 -7.68 2.49 -0.95
CA LEU A 185 -7.33 1.86 -2.21
C LEU A 185 -8.54 1.45 -3.06
N ALA A 186 -9.78 1.70 -2.64
CA ALA A 186 -10.96 1.21 -3.35
C ALA A 186 -11.06 1.76 -4.79
N THR A 187 -10.71 3.02 -5.03
CA THR A 187 -10.73 3.61 -6.37
C THR A 187 -9.60 3.07 -7.23
N ILE A 188 -8.36 3.12 -6.74
CA ILE A 188 -7.18 2.56 -7.42
C ILE A 188 -7.37 1.07 -7.75
N THR A 189 -7.97 0.30 -6.85
CA THR A 189 -8.22 -1.13 -7.08
C THR A 189 -9.21 -1.34 -8.23
N ARG A 190 -10.27 -0.52 -8.32
CA ARG A 190 -11.25 -0.60 -9.42
C ARG A 190 -10.60 -0.23 -10.76
N GLU A 191 -9.83 0.85 -10.78
CA GLU A 191 -9.10 1.31 -11.98
C GLU A 191 -8.08 0.28 -12.44
N TRP A 192 -7.30 -0.29 -11.51
CA TRP A 192 -6.36 -1.37 -11.80
C TRP A 192 -7.05 -2.60 -12.38
N ILE A 193 -8.16 -3.05 -11.79
CA ILE A 193 -8.90 -4.21 -12.30
C ILE A 193 -9.44 -3.91 -13.71
N ALA A 194 -9.97 -2.71 -13.95
CA ALA A 194 -10.47 -2.28 -15.26
C ALA A 194 -9.34 -2.28 -16.30
N LEU A 195 -8.20 -1.65 -15.96
CA LEU A 195 -6.99 -1.60 -16.79
C LEU A 195 -6.52 -3.01 -17.16
N GLN A 196 -6.32 -3.88 -16.17
CA GLN A 196 -5.81 -5.23 -16.40
C GLN A 196 -6.82 -6.15 -17.11
N SER A 197 -8.10 -5.78 -17.11
CA SER A 197 -9.18 -6.52 -17.78
C SER A 197 -9.54 -5.95 -19.15
N ILE A 198 -8.80 -4.96 -19.66
CA ILE A 198 -9.12 -4.23 -20.89
C ILE A 198 -9.36 -5.15 -22.10
N ARG A 199 -8.64 -6.28 -22.19
CA ARG A 199 -8.81 -7.30 -23.25
C ARG A 199 -10.24 -7.87 -23.36
N LYS A 200 -11.04 -7.74 -22.29
CA LYS A 200 -12.40 -8.26 -22.20
C LYS A 200 -13.47 -7.21 -22.51
N LEU A 201 -13.08 -5.95 -22.74
CA LEU A 201 -14.02 -4.88 -23.00
C LEU A 201 -14.53 -4.95 -24.45
N PRO A 202 -15.86 -4.81 -24.68
CA PRO A 202 -16.43 -4.91 -26.02
C PRO A 202 -16.03 -3.75 -26.94
N PHE A 203 -15.66 -2.61 -26.37
CA PHE A 203 -15.22 -1.39 -27.06
C PHE A 203 -13.68 -1.22 -26.99
N LEU A 204 -12.94 -2.33 -26.94
CA LEU A 204 -11.48 -2.31 -26.87
C LEU A 204 -10.85 -1.50 -28.01
N GLN A 205 -11.33 -1.69 -29.24
CA GLN A 205 -10.79 -1.00 -30.41
C GLN A 205 -11.00 0.52 -30.34
N ASP A 206 -12.16 0.93 -29.84
CA ASP A 206 -12.50 2.34 -29.64
C ASP A 206 -11.60 2.97 -28.57
N LEU A 207 -11.30 2.25 -27.48
CA LEU A 207 -10.33 2.69 -26.45
C LEU A 207 -8.92 2.84 -26.98
N LEU A 208 -8.44 1.90 -27.79
CA LEU A 208 -7.08 1.96 -28.34
C LEU A 208 -6.95 3.06 -29.40
N THR A 209 -8.00 3.36 -30.16
CA THR A 209 -7.96 4.33 -31.26
C THR A 209 -8.54 5.69 -30.94
N ALA A 210 -9.10 5.86 -29.73
CA ALA A 210 -9.79 7.08 -29.28
C ALA A 210 -10.89 7.54 -30.25
N LYS A 211 -11.69 6.60 -30.76
CA LYS A 211 -12.77 6.83 -31.74
C LYS A 211 -14.15 6.46 -31.20
#